data_AF-B6GCY4-F1
#
_entry.id   AF-B6GCY4-F1
#
_cell.length_a   1.000
_cell.length_b   1.000
_cell.length_c   1.000
_cell.angle_alpha   90.00
_cell.angle_beta   90.00
_cell.angle_gamma   90.00
#
_symmetry.space_group_name_H-M   'P 1'
#
loop_
_entity.id
_entity.type
_entity.pdbx_description
1 polymer ?
#
loop_
_entity_poly.entity_id
_entity_poly.type
_entity_poly.pdbx_seq_one_letter_code
_entity_poly.pdbx_strand_id
1 'polypeptide(L)'
;MRDGEPDSPSRGGVLGTGVLLFALCVIAILAVCFNMSGQSSSSYPSSASGVIRSIDEASSIVSIELSDHDPSQFPFHEGPVSFELHDGLLHQDEFEIGSVVEVTYFYTLPFEEPLECCAMKIKPA
;
A
#
# COMPACT_ATOMS: atom_id res chain seq x y z
N MET A 1 -3.15 -41.55 69.90
CA MET A 1 -4.04 -40.47 69.43
C MET A 1 -3.18 -39.48 68.67
N ARG A 2 -3.37 -39.47 67.34
CA ARG A 2 -3.09 -38.45 66.30
C ARG A 2 -1.75 -37.71 66.24
N ASP A 3 -1.04 -38.05 65.16
CA ASP A 3 0.07 -37.40 64.48
C ASP A 3 -0.18 -35.93 64.11
N GLY A 4 0.91 -35.16 64.01
CA GLY A 4 0.94 -33.83 63.41
C GLY A 4 1.37 -33.87 61.94
N GLU A 5 0.90 -32.90 61.14
CA GLU A 5 1.58 -32.35 59.96
C GLU A 5 0.96 -30.96 59.63
N PRO A 6 1.72 -30.02 59.04
CA PRO A 6 1.39 -28.60 58.95
C PRO A 6 0.76 -28.16 57.62
N ASP A 7 0.34 -26.89 57.61
CA ASP A 7 -0.14 -26.01 56.53
C ASP A 7 -0.04 -26.49 55.07
N SER A 8 -1.18 -26.44 54.37
CA SER A 8 -1.20 -26.25 52.91
C SER A 8 -1.69 -24.85 52.58
N PRO A 9 -0.85 -23.97 51.99
CA PRO A 9 -1.32 -22.72 51.42
C PRO A 9 -2.14 -23.03 50.16
N SER A 10 -3.37 -22.51 50.12
CA SER A 10 -4.21 -22.49 48.92
C SER A 10 -3.49 -21.71 47.81
N ARG A 11 -2.69 -22.42 47.02
CA ARG A 11 -1.91 -21.91 45.88
C ARG A 11 -2.81 -21.83 44.64
N GLY A 12 -3.95 -21.16 44.78
CA GLY A 12 -5.03 -21.13 43.78
C GLY A 12 -5.15 -19.84 42.96
N GLY A 13 -4.14 -18.95 42.96
CA GLY A 13 -4.34 -17.57 42.48
C GLY A 13 -3.52 -17.10 41.28
N VAL A 14 -2.48 -17.83 40.84
CA VAL A 14 -1.44 -17.21 39.97
C VAL A 14 -1.28 -17.90 38.62
N LEU A 15 -1.65 -19.18 38.47
CA LEU A 15 -1.56 -19.85 37.17
C LEU A 15 -2.67 -19.44 36.19
N GLY A 16 -3.88 -19.10 36.66
CA GLY A 16 -5.01 -18.79 35.78
C GLY A 16 -4.94 -17.40 35.14
N THR A 17 -4.48 -16.40 35.89
CA THR A 17 -4.38 -15.01 35.42
C THR A 17 -3.26 -14.82 34.40
N GLY A 18 -2.09 -15.46 34.61
CA GLY A 18 -0.99 -15.43 33.66
C GLY A 18 -1.33 -16.09 32.32
N VAL A 19 -2.04 -17.23 32.36
CA VAL A 19 -2.49 -17.93 31.14
C VAL A 19 -3.56 -17.12 30.41
N LEU A 20 -4.47 -16.45 31.12
CA LEU A 20 -5.48 -15.58 30.52
C LEU A 20 -4.85 -14.38 29.82
N LEU A 21 -3.87 -13.71 30.45
CA LEU A 21 -3.13 -12.60 29.85
C LEU A 21 -2.33 -13.04 28.63
N PHE A 22 -1.68 -14.20 28.70
CA PHE A 22 -0.95 -14.77 27.57
C PHE A 22 -1.89 -15.07 26.39
N ALA A 23 -3.06 -15.67 26.66
CA ALA A 23 -4.05 -15.94 25.62
C ALA A 23 -4.59 -14.65 24.98
N LEU A 24 -4.87 -13.61 25.76
CA LEU A 24 -5.29 -12.30 25.25
C LEU A 24 -4.21 -11.63 24.41
N CYS A 25 -2.94 -11.70 24.83
CA CYS A 25 -1.81 -11.21 24.02
C CYS A 25 -1.69 -11.96 22.69
N VAL A 26 -1.81 -13.28 22.69
CA VAL A 26 -1.76 -14.08 21.45
C VAL A 26 -2.92 -13.74 20.53
N ILE A 27 -4.14 -13.59 21.05
CA ILE A 27 -5.32 -13.19 20.26
C ILE A 27 -5.12 -11.80 19.66
N ALA A 28 -4.59 -10.83 20.42
CA ALA A 28 -4.31 -9.49 19.91
C ALA A 28 -3.27 -9.51 18.79
N ILE A 29 -2.18 -10.28 18.94
CA ILE A 29 -1.16 -10.46 17.91
C ILE A 29 -1.77 -11.11 16.66
N LEU A 30 -2.54 -12.19 16.83
CA LEU A 30 -3.23 -12.84 15.71
C LEU A 30 -4.21 -11.89 15.01
N ALA A 31 -4.97 -11.09 15.76
CA ALA A 31 -5.88 -10.09 15.18
C ALA A 31 -5.14 -9.03 14.37
N VAL A 32 -3.97 -8.57 14.84
CA VAL A 32 -3.10 -7.67 14.07
C VAL A 32 -2.55 -8.36 12.83
N CYS A 33 -2.06 -9.60 12.94
CA CYS A 33 -1.56 -10.38 11.82
C CYS A 33 -2.66 -10.66 10.77
N PHE A 34 -3.89 -10.97 11.19
CA PHE A 34 -5.03 -11.18 10.28
C PHE A 34 -5.46 -9.88 9.60
N ASN A 35 -5.46 -8.75 10.31
CA ASN A 35 -5.73 -7.45 9.69
C ASN A 35 -4.63 -7.04 8.69
N MET A 36 -3.36 -7.32 8.99
CA MET A 36 -2.25 -7.08 8.05
C MET A 36 -2.28 -8.03 6.85
N SER A 37 -2.69 -9.28 7.04
CA SER A 37 -2.81 -10.27 5.95
C SER A 37 -3.97 -9.95 5.00
N GLY A 38 -4.95 -9.17 5.44
CA GLY A 38 -6.05 -8.66 4.60
C GLY A 38 -5.68 -7.44 3.73
N GLN A 39 -4.49 -6.87 3.91
CA GLN A 39 -3.98 -5.73 3.14
C GLN A 39 -2.70 -6.07 2.38
N SER A 40 -2.55 -7.31 1.93
CA SER A 40 -1.59 -7.60 0.87
C SER A 40 -2.17 -7.13 -0.46
N SER A 41 -2.29 -5.81 -0.63
CA SER A 41 -2.47 -5.23 -1.95
C SER A 41 -1.20 -5.54 -2.73
N SER A 42 -1.28 -6.54 -3.58
CA SER A 42 -0.21 -6.84 -4.53
C SER A 42 -0.09 -5.63 -5.45
N SER A 43 0.95 -4.81 -5.25
CA SER A 43 1.31 -3.74 -6.16
C SER A 43 2.06 -4.34 -7.35
N TYR A 44 1.55 -4.10 -8.55
CA TYR A 44 2.16 -4.59 -9.78
C TYR A 44 2.93 -3.45 -10.45
N PRO A 45 4.25 -3.57 -10.65
CA PRO A 45 5.00 -2.59 -11.42
C PRO A 45 4.60 -2.70 -12.89
N SER A 46 4.32 -1.56 -13.51
CA SER A 46 4.10 -1.46 -14.94
C SER A 46 4.71 -0.19 -15.50
N SER A 47 4.83 -0.15 -16.82
CA SER A 47 5.42 0.96 -17.55
C SER A 47 4.62 1.22 -18.82
N ALA A 48 4.38 2.49 -19.11
CA ALA A 48 3.73 2.92 -20.34
C ALA A 48 4.27 4.29 -20.78
N SER A 49 4.28 4.53 -22.07
CA SER A 49 4.37 5.84 -22.70
C SER A 49 2.99 6.51 -22.76
N GLY A 50 2.97 7.83 -22.65
CA GLY A 50 1.75 8.61 -22.83
C GLY A 50 2.02 10.09 -23.01
N VAL A 51 0.95 10.86 -23.16
CA VAL A 51 1.00 12.32 -23.29
C VAL A 51 0.41 12.96 -22.05
N ILE A 52 1.12 13.94 -21.47
CA ILE A 52 0.61 14.71 -20.33
C ILE A 52 -0.58 15.56 -20.80
N ARG A 53 -1.72 15.44 -20.11
CA ARG A 53 -2.95 16.21 -20.39
C ARG A 53 -3.22 17.31 -19.38
N SER A 54 -2.86 17.09 -18.12
CA SER A 54 -2.96 18.09 -17.06
C SER A 54 -1.94 17.84 -15.97
N ILE A 55 -1.55 18.92 -15.30
CA ILE A 55 -0.64 18.93 -14.16
C ILE A 55 -1.33 19.74 -13.06
N ASP A 56 -1.60 19.12 -11.92
CA ASP A 56 -2.02 19.77 -10.70
C ASP A 56 -0.85 19.75 -9.70
N GLU A 57 -0.08 20.83 -9.70
CA GLU A 57 1.07 21.01 -8.82
C GLU A 57 0.69 21.09 -7.35
N ALA A 58 -0.53 21.56 -7.02
CA ALA A 58 -0.97 21.69 -5.64
C ALA A 58 -1.21 20.33 -4.98
N SER A 59 -1.71 19.37 -5.77
CA SER A 59 -1.98 18.00 -5.33
C SER A 59 -0.86 17.02 -5.72
N SER A 60 0.17 17.48 -6.44
CA SER A 60 1.19 16.63 -7.07
C SER A 60 0.60 15.53 -7.96
N ILE A 61 -0.48 15.84 -8.69
CA ILE A 61 -1.17 14.89 -9.58
C ILE A 61 -0.93 15.27 -11.03
N VAL A 62 -0.58 14.30 -11.87
CA VAL A 62 -0.48 14.45 -13.32
C VAL A 62 -1.41 13.48 -14.01
N SER A 63 -2.16 13.96 -15.00
CA SER A 63 -3.01 13.09 -15.83
C SER A 63 -2.33 12.80 -17.16
N ILE A 64 -2.16 11.52 -17.48
CA ILE A 64 -1.44 11.06 -18.67
C ILE A 64 -2.36 10.16 -19.50
N GLU A 65 -2.49 10.48 -20.79
CA GLU A 65 -3.16 9.61 -21.75
C GLU A 65 -2.17 8.55 -22.24
N LEU A 66 -2.30 7.32 -21.73
CA LEU A 66 -1.41 6.21 -22.00
C LEU A 66 -1.65 5.61 -23.40
N SER A 67 -0.59 5.34 -24.15
CA SER A 67 -0.66 4.94 -25.57
C SER A 67 -0.23 3.50 -25.87
N ASP A 68 0.60 2.88 -25.04
CA ASP A 68 1.25 1.57 -25.26
C ASP A 68 1.11 0.63 -24.06
N HIS A 69 0.10 0.84 -23.22
CA HIS A 69 -0.17 -0.01 -22.07
C HIS A 69 -0.84 -1.32 -22.48
N ASP A 70 -0.63 -2.39 -21.70
CA ASP A 70 -1.29 -3.66 -21.91
C ASP A 70 -2.77 -3.55 -21.46
N PRO A 71 -3.75 -3.75 -22.36
CA PRO A 71 -5.18 -3.65 -22.02
C PRO A 71 -5.62 -4.72 -21.02
N SER A 72 -4.85 -5.79 -20.82
CA SER A 72 -5.12 -6.76 -19.74
C SER A 72 -4.75 -6.23 -18.35
N GLN A 73 -3.82 -5.26 -18.27
CA GLN A 73 -3.41 -4.60 -17.04
C GLN A 73 -4.28 -3.36 -16.74
N PHE A 74 -4.75 -2.68 -17.80
CA PHE A 74 -5.68 -1.54 -17.73
C PHE A 74 -6.97 -1.80 -18.52
N PRO A 75 -7.86 -2.68 -18.04
CA PRO A 75 -8.99 -3.10 -18.83
C PRO A 75 -10.11 -2.04 -19.03
N PHE A 76 -10.00 -0.83 -18.48
CA PHE A 76 -11.20 0.03 -18.30
C PHE A 76 -11.06 1.56 -18.46
N HIS A 77 -9.90 2.14 -18.78
CA HIS A 77 -9.79 3.61 -18.82
C HIS A 77 -9.79 4.15 -20.26
N GLU A 78 -10.98 4.46 -20.77
CA GLU A 78 -11.14 5.38 -21.91
C GLU A 78 -10.83 6.81 -21.45
N GLY A 79 -9.55 7.15 -21.26
CA GLY A 79 -9.16 8.51 -20.91
C GLY A 79 -7.78 8.64 -20.25
N PRO A 80 -7.39 9.88 -19.89
CA PRO A 80 -6.17 10.14 -19.13
C PRO A 80 -6.26 9.52 -17.75
N VAL A 81 -5.19 8.83 -17.34
CA VAL A 81 -5.06 8.22 -16.00
C VAL A 81 -4.34 9.20 -15.08
N SER A 82 -4.81 9.30 -13.84
CA SER A 82 -4.22 10.17 -12.83
C SER A 82 -3.07 9.46 -12.12
N PHE A 83 -1.93 10.15 -12.02
CA PHE A 83 -0.71 9.68 -11.36
C PHE A 83 -0.34 10.65 -10.24
N GLU A 84 -0.13 10.12 -9.05
CA GLU A 84 0.46 10.85 -7.93
C GLU A 84 1.98 10.81 -8.08
N LEU A 85 2.60 11.99 -8.09
CA LEU A 85 4.03 12.16 -8.18
C LEU A 85 4.60 12.35 -6.78
N HIS A 86 5.54 11.48 -6.39
CA HIS A 86 6.28 11.68 -5.15
C HIS A 86 7.17 12.93 -5.21
N ASP A 87 7.31 13.58 -4.06
CA ASP A 87 8.07 14.82 -3.88
C ASP A 87 9.46 14.76 -4.57
N GLY A 88 9.65 15.64 -5.54
CA GLY A 88 10.90 15.77 -6.31
C GLY A 88 10.83 15.37 -7.78
N LEU A 89 9.78 14.67 -8.23
CA LEU A 89 9.57 14.37 -9.66
C LEU A 89 9.05 15.58 -10.45
N LEU A 90 8.25 16.44 -9.82
CA LEU A 90 7.70 17.67 -10.45
C LEU A 90 8.69 18.84 -10.53
N HIS A 91 9.83 18.77 -9.83
CA HIS A 91 10.81 19.86 -9.81
C HIS A 91 11.82 19.78 -10.96
N GLN A 92 11.62 18.89 -11.92
CA GLN A 92 12.29 18.99 -13.21
C GLN A 92 11.44 19.94 -14.05
N ASP A 93 11.95 21.15 -14.29
CA ASP A 93 11.39 22.25 -15.12
C ASP A 93 11.12 21.85 -16.61
N GLU A 94 10.75 20.60 -16.86
CA GLU A 94 10.78 19.94 -18.16
C GLU A 94 9.42 19.33 -18.52
N PHE A 95 8.55 19.03 -17.54
CA PHE A 95 7.24 18.44 -17.80
C PHE A 95 6.19 19.50 -18.12
N GLU A 96 5.80 19.56 -19.39
CA GLU A 96 4.75 20.44 -19.90
C GLU A 96 3.54 19.63 -20.38
N ILE A 97 2.37 20.26 -20.39
CA ILE A 97 1.17 19.67 -21.01
C ILE A 97 1.46 19.45 -22.50
N GLY A 98 1.27 18.23 -22.97
CA GLY A 98 1.60 17.81 -24.33
C GLY A 98 2.96 17.10 -24.46
N SER A 99 3.80 17.09 -23.42
CA SER A 99 5.04 16.32 -23.43
C SER A 99 4.74 14.82 -23.51
N VAL A 100 5.51 14.12 -24.35
CA VAL A 100 5.50 12.65 -24.42
C VAL A 100 6.42 12.13 -23.33
N VAL A 101 5.87 11.30 -22.45
CA VAL A 101 6.59 10.76 -21.30
C VAL A 101 6.53 9.24 -21.29
N GLU A 102 7.55 8.62 -20.71
CA GLU A 102 7.54 7.24 -20.24
C GLU A 102 7.33 7.28 -18.72
N VAL A 103 6.28 6.61 -18.25
CA VAL A 103 5.89 6.53 -16.85
C VAL A 103 6.01 5.10 -16.36
N THR A 104 6.67 4.93 -15.22
CA THR A 104 6.70 3.68 -14.45
C THR A 104 5.91 3.88 -13.17
N TYR A 105 4.98 2.97 -12.90
CA TYR A 105 4.01 3.12 -11.82
C TYR A 105 3.66 1.78 -11.19
N PHE A 106 3.08 1.85 -10.00
CA PHE A 106 2.45 0.70 -9.34
C PHE A 106 0.94 0.84 -9.41
N TYR A 107 0.25 -0.28 -9.62
CA TYR A 107 -1.20 -0.36 -9.50
C TYR A 107 -1.62 -1.54 -8.63
N THR A 108 -2.78 -1.43 -8.00
CA THR A 108 -3.42 -2.48 -7.21
C THR A 108 -4.66 -3.01 -7.94
N LEU A 109 -5.15 -4.17 -7.51
CA LEU A 109 -6.44 -4.72 -7.96
C LEU A 109 -7.37 -4.83 -6.73
N PRO A 110 -8.60 -4.27 -6.78
CA PRO A 110 -9.18 -3.50 -7.88
C PRO A 110 -8.43 -2.18 -8.11
N PHE A 111 -8.52 -1.65 -9.33
CA PHE A 111 -7.81 -0.45 -9.73
C PHE A 111 -8.30 0.77 -8.96
N GLU A 112 -7.37 1.54 -8.40
CA GLU A 112 -7.64 2.79 -7.67
C GLU A 112 -6.74 3.91 -8.22
N GLU A 113 -7.36 5.03 -8.61
CA GLU A 113 -6.64 6.27 -8.96
C GLU A 113 -6.61 7.23 -7.76
N PRO A 114 -5.56 8.06 -7.61
CA PRO A 114 -4.41 8.18 -8.49
C PRO A 114 -3.40 7.03 -8.31
N LEU A 115 -2.72 6.67 -9.39
CA LEU A 115 -1.67 5.66 -9.38
C LEU A 115 -0.36 6.22 -8.82
N GLU A 116 0.35 5.39 -8.08
CA GLU A 116 1.65 5.77 -7.55
C GLU A 116 2.71 5.77 -8.66
N CYS A 117 3.19 6.96 -9.02
CA CYS A 117 4.28 7.12 -9.99
C CYS A 117 5.64 6.96 -9.31
N CYS A 118 6.44 6.04 -9.81
CA CYS A 118 7.79 5.79 -9.29
C CYS A 118 8.84 6.57 -10.05
N ALA A 119 8.64 6.70 -11.37
CA ALA A 119 9.54 7.39 -12.26
C ALA A 119 8.77 7.90 -13.47
N MET A 120 9.08 9.12 -13.87
CA MET A 120 8.60 9.73 -15.09
C MET A 120 9.78 10.34 -15.83
N LYS A 121 9.84 10.16 -17.15
CA LYS A 121 10.90 10.70 -18.00
C LYS A 121 10.32 11.19 -19.31
N ILE A 122 10.85 12.28 -19.84
CA ILE A 122 10.49 12.74 -21.18
C ILE A 122 11.11 11.81 -22.19
N LYS A 123 10.29 11.36 -23.15
CA LYS A 123 10.77 10.58 -24.28
C LYS A 123 11.41 11.54 -25.28
N PRO A 124 12.71 11.41 -25.60
CA PRO A 124 13.33 12.27 -26.59
C PRO A 124 12.64 12.08 -27.95
N ALA A 125 12.45 13.20 -28.66
CA ALA A 125 11.82 13.26 -29.97
C ALA A 125 12.65 12.57 -31.07
#